data_AF-A0A6P0RYW0-F1
#
_entry.id   AF-A0A6P0RYW0-F1
#
_cell.length_a   1.000
_cell.length_b   1.000
_cell.length_c   1.000
_cell.angle_alpha   90.00
_cell.angle_beta   90.00
_cell.angle_gamma   90.00
#
_symmetry.space_group_name_H-M   'P 1'
#
loop_
_entity.id
_entity.type
_entity.pdbx_description
1 polymer ?
#
loop_
_entity_poly.entity_id
_entity_poly.type
_entity_poly.pdbx_seq_one_letter_code
_entity_poly.pdbx_strand_id
1 'polypeptide(L)' 'MIITETSDLVCADKLTFSFYQSLGAIVLELLEKILAVIPSNIPIILDAQHSDINTCIALAKLYLISGN' A
#
# COMPACT_ATOMS: atom_id res chain seq x y z
N MET A 1 14.79 5.58 -1.48
CA MET A 1 13.64 5.02 -2.24
C MET A 1 12.83 6.21 -2.74
N ILE A 2 12.08 6.16 -3.84
CA ILE A 2 11.33 7.36 -4.31
C ILE A 2 10.48 7.97 -3.18
N ILE A 3 9.84 7.12 -2.37
CA ILE A 3 9.04 7.50 -1.20
C ILE A 3 9.82 8.35 -0.19
N THR A 4 11.02 7.94 0.20
CA THR A 4 11.83 8.66 1.21
C THR A 4 12.33 10.02 0.73
N GLU A 5 12.60 10.15 -0.58
CA GLU A 5 13.12 11.38 -1.16
C GLU A 5 12.01 12.39 -1.51
N THR A 6 10.74 11.97 -1.48
CA THR A 6 9.60 12.79 -1.92
C THR A 6 8.54 13.01 -0.84
N SER A 7 8.73 12.42 0.35
CA SER A 7 7.78 12.51 1.47
C SER A 7 7.41 13.94 1.86
N ASP A 8 8.37 14.86 1.81
CA ASP A 8 8.16 16.26 2.20
C ASP A 8 7.42 17.08 1.14
N LEU A 9 7.19 16.49 -0.05
CA LEU A 9 6.58 17.15 -1.20
C LEU A 9 5.17 16.64 -1.52
N VAL A 10 4.70 15.60 -0.82
CA VAL A 10 3.42 14.94 -1.09
C VAL A 10 2.53 14.93 0.14
N CYS A 11 1.21 14.97 -0.08
CA CYS A 11 0.22 14.90 1.00
C CYS A 11 -0.29 13.47 1.29
N ALA A 12 -0.02 12.52 0.39
CA ALA A 12 -0.40 11.11 0.51
C ALA A 12 0.38 10.26 -0.50
N ASP A 13 0.61 9.00 -0.16
CA ASP A 13 1.17 7.99 -1.07
C ASP A 13 0.06 7.08 -1.61
N LYS A 14 -0.08 7.02 -2.94
CA LYS A 14 -1.06 6.16 -3.61
C LYS A 14 -0.39 4.91 -4.19
N LEU A 15 -0.72 3.75 -3.64
CA LEU A 15 -0.30 2.45 -4.15
C LEU A 15 -1.40 1.89 -5.05
N THR A 16 -1.07 1.61 -6.32
CA THR A 16 -2.05 1.07 -7.27
C THR A 16 -1.84 -0.44 -7.40
N PHE A 17 -2.79 -1.24 -6.91
CA PHE A 17 -2.65 -2.69 -6.78
C PHE A 17 -2.46 -3.41 -8.11
N SER A 18 -3.05 -2.90 -9.20
CA SER A 18 -2.94 -3.50 -10.54
C SER A 18 -1.50 -3.56 -11.07
N PHE A 19 -0.59 -2.70 -10.58
CA PHE A 19 0.84 -2.79 -10.90
C PHE A 19 1.53 -3.98 -10.23
N TYR A 20 1.01 -4.42 -9.10
CA TYR A 20 1.60 -5.50 -8.32
C TYR A 20 0.96 -6.85 -8.64
N GLN A 21 -0.30 -6.86 -9.09
CA GLN A 21 -1.09 -8.08 -9.30
C GLN A 21 -0.41 -9.17 -10.15
N SER A 22 0.42 -8.78 -11.13
CA SER A 22 1.17 -9.73 -11.99
C SER A 22 2.31 -10.47 -11.27
N LEU A 23 2.72 -10.00 -10.10
CA LEU A 23 3.83 -10.57 -9.32
C LEU A 23 3.39 -11.76 -8.43
N GLY A 24 2.08 -12.04 -8.32
CA GLY A 24 1.58 -13.19 -7.58
C GLY A 24 1.83 -13.11 -6.07
N ALA A 25 2.31 -14.19 -5.45
CA ALA A 25 2.44 -14.28 -3.99
C ALA A 25 3.45 -13.29 -3.38
N ILE A 26 4.45 -12.83 -4.15
CA ILE A 26 5.49 -11.89 -3.67
C ILE A 26 4.92 -10.48 -3.41
N VAL A 27 3.71 -10.18 -3.91
CA VAL A 27 3.06 -8.87 -3.76
C VAL A 27 2.91 -8.49 -2.29
N LEU A 28 2.58 -9.46 -1.43
CA LEU A 28 2.39 -9.21 -0.01
C LEU A 28 3.70 -8.74 0.64
N GLU A 29 4.80 -9.46 0.41
CA GLU A 29 6.12 -9.09 0.92
C GLU A 29 6.62 -7.74 0.37
N LEU A 30 6.32 -7.45 -0.89
CA LEU A 30 6.69 -6.19 -1.51
C LEU A 30 5.89 -5.02 -0.93
N LEU A 31 4.59 -5.19 -0.73
CA LEU A 31 3.73 -4.19 -0.09
C LEU A 31 4.14 -3.94 1.36
N GLU A 32 4.45 -4.98 2.13
CA GLU A 32 4.99 -4.84 3.49
C GLU A 32 6.26 -3.99 3.52
N LYS A 33 7.21 -4.27 2.61
CA LYS A 33 8.43 -3.47 2.49
C LYS A 33 8.14 -2.02 2.12
N ILE A 34 7.21 -1.76 1.21
CA ILE A 34 6.82 -0.40 0.81
C ILE A 34 6.23 0.36 1.99
N LEU A 35 5.27 -0.25 2.70
CA LEU A 35 4.59 0.37 3.84
C LEU A 35 5.56 0.67 5.00
N ALA A 36 6.56 -0.17 5.22
CA ALA A 36 7.58 0.06 6.24
C ALA A 36 8.45 1.29 5.98
N VAL A 37 8.49 1.82 4.76
CA VAL A 37 9.29 3.02 4.41
C VAL A 37 8.44 4.28 4.30
N ILE A 38 7.11 4.17 4.26
CA ILE A 38 6.22 5.33 4.21
C ILE A 38 6.17 5.97 5.61
N PRO A 39 6.46 7.27 5.75
CA PRO A 39 6.37 7.97 7.03
C PRO A 39 4.95 7.89 7.63
N SER A 40 4.84 7.68 8.94
CA SER A 40 3.56 7.51 9.65
C SER A 40 2.64 8.73 9.61
N ASN A 41 3.18 9.91 9.28
CA ASN A 41 2.43 11.16 9.11
C ASN A 41 1.86 11.35 7.70
N ILE A 42 2.17 10.47 6.75
CA ILE A 42 1.68 10.53 5.37
C ILE A 42 0.59 9.47 5.19
N PRO A 43 -0.66 9.86 4.89
CA PRO A 43 -1.74 8.94 4.57
C PRO A 43 -1.40 8.04 3.38
N ILE A 44 -1.83 6.79 3.45
CA ILE A 44 -1.63 5.78 2.39
C ILE A 44 -2.99 5.46 1.77
N ILE A 45 -3.04 5.50 0.43
CA ILE A 45 -4.23 5.15 -0.34
C ILE A 45 -3.90 3.92 -1.18
N LEU A 46 -4.53 2.80 -0.87
CA LEU A 46 -4.44 1.60 -1.71
C LEU A 46 -5.56 1.63 -2.76
N ASP A 47 -5.19 1.99 -3.99
CA ASP A 47 -6.05 1.96 -5.18
C ASP A 47 -6.10 0.52 -5.72
N ALA A 48 -7.01 -0.27 -5.17
CA ALA A 48 -7.11 -1.70 -5.46
C ALA A 48 -7.71 -2.02 -6.84
N GLN A 49 -8.32 -1.05 -7.53
CA GLN A 49 -9.06 -1.22 -8.81
C GLN A 49 -9.95 -2.49 -8.89
N HIS A 50 -10.37 -3.04 -7.75
CA HIS A 50 -11.18 -4.25 -7.65
C HIS A 50 -12.52 -3.90 -7.03
N SER A 51 -13.59 -4.25 -7.73
CA SER A 51 -14.96 -4.20 -7.25
C SER A 51 -15.31 -5.37 -6.33
N ASP A 52 -14.38 -6.30 -6.09
CA ASP A 52 -14.57 -7.41 -5.15
C ASP A 52 -14.30 -6.96 -3.71
N ILE A 53 -15.39 -6.93 -2.94
CA ILE A 53 -15.40 -6.51 -1.53
C ILE A 53 -14.52 -7.42 -0.66
N ASN A 54 -14.34 -8.69 -1.02
CA ASN A 54 -13.53 -9.64 -0.25
C ASN A 54 -12.04 -9.31 -0.33
N THR A 55 -11.55 -9.00 -1.53
CA THR A 55 -10.18 -8.52 -1.74
C THR A 55 -9.95 -7.19 -1.01
N CYS A 56 -10.90 -6.25 -1.07
CA CYS A 56 -10.82 -4.99 -0.33
C CYS A 56 -10.78 -5.19 1.19
N ILE A 57 -11.61 -6.09 1.74
CA ILE A 57 -11.63 -6.40 3.19
C ILE A 57 -10.35 -7.10 3.62
N ALA A 58 -9.82 -8.03 2.82
CA ALA A 58 -8.56 -8.73 3.12
C ALA A 58 -7.39 -7.74 3.16
N LEU A 59 -7.29 -6.86 2.17
CA LEU A 59 -6.27 -5.81 2.12
C LEU A 59 -6.44 -4.80 3.27
N ALA A 60 -7.67 -4.38 3.57
CA ALA A 60 -7.95 -3.49 4.71
C ALA A 60 -7.57 -4.11 6.05
N LYS A 61 -7.88 -5.39 6.28
CA LYS A 61 -7.47 -6.11 7.49
C LYS A 61 -5.95 -6.20 7.60
N LEU A 62 -5.29 -6.52 6.49
CA LEU A 62 -3.84 -6.65 6.48
C LEU A 62 -3.13 -5.31 6.74
N TYR A 63 -3.63 -4.21 6.16
CA TYR A 63 -2.90 -2.94 6.12
C TYR A 63 -3.44 -1.82 7.03
N LEU A 64 -4.71 -1.85 7.43
CA LEU A 64 -5.29 -0.84 8.33
C LEU A 64 -5.35 -1.31 9.79
N ILE A 65 -5.41 -2.62 10.04
CA ILE A 65 -5.55 -3.16 11.41
C ILE A 65 -4.19 -3.59 11.98
N SER A 66 -3.23 -3.96 11.14
CA SER A 66 -1.88 -4.38 11.56
C SER A 66 -0.90 -3.22 11.74
N GLY A 67 -1.28 -1.98 11.39
CA GLY A 67 -0.47 -0.79 11.59
C GLY A 67 -0.60 -0.28 13.03
N ASN A 68 0.14 -0.89 13.95
CA ASN A 68 0.42 -0.38 15.29
C ASN A 68 1.94 -0.39 15.51
#